data_AF-A0A538G4J1-F1
#
_entry.id   AF-A0A538G4J1-F1
#
_cell.length_a   1.000
_cell.length_b   1.000
_cell.length_c   1.000
_cell.angle_alpha   90.00
_cell.angle_beta   90.00
_cell.angle_gamma   90.00
#
_symmetry.space_group_name_H-M   'P 1'
#
loop_
_entity.id
_entity.type
_entity.pdbx_description
1 polymer ?
#
loop_
_entity_poly.entity_id
_entity_poly.type
_entity_poly.pdbx_seq_one_letter_code
_entity_poly.pdbx_strand_id
1 'polypeptide(L)'
;MTQIGDRQGAAVTNMEPGKRGTRTYFLVDDVNAGSARVRELGGEANESMPVPNMGWFAVCKDPHGNDFGLWQVDTSAPDISQ
;
A
#
# COMPACT_ATOMS: atom_id res chain seq x y z
N MET A 1 -6.77 5.20 -7.59
CA MET A 1 -7.31 4.32 -6.53
C MET A 1 -8.81 4.24 -6.71
N THR A 2 -9.38 3.04 -6.69
CA THR A 2 -10.84 2.82 -6.65
C THR A 2 -11.15 1.95 -5.43
N GLN A 3 -12.26 2.23 -4.76
CA GLN A 3 -12.75 1.39 -3.67
C GLN A 3 -13.71 0.34 -4.26
N ILE A 4 -13.49 -0.93 -3.93
CA ILE A 4 -14.29 -2.07 -4.43
C ILE A 4 -15.16 -2.66 -3.30
N GLY A 5 -14.91 -2.26 -2.04
CA GLY A 5 -15.74 -2.58 -0.87
C GLY A 5 -15.28 -1.87 0.40
N ASP A 6 -15.93 -2.15 1.53
CA ASP A 6 -15.68 -1.44 2.81
C ASP A 6 -14.22 -1.52 3.29
N ARG A 7 -13.50 -2.58 2.92
CA ARG A 7 -12.09 -2.80 3.29
C ARG A 7 -11.17 -3.06 2.09
N GLN A 8 -11.65 -2.81 0.87
CA GLN A 8 -10.99 -3.28 -0.35
C GLN A 8 -10.91 -2.14 -1.36
N GLY A 9 -9.73 -1.95 -1.94
CA GLY A 9 -9.51 -1.02 -3.04
C GLY A 9 -8.48 -1.56 -4.04
N ALA A 10 -8.37 -0.90 -5.18
CA ALA A 10 -7.34 -1.18 -6.17
C ALA A 10 -6.71 0.11 -6.69
N ALA A 11 -5.41 0.08 -6.91
CA ALA A 11 -4.72 1.13 -7.65
C ALA A 11 -4.42 0.61 -9.05
N VAL A 12 -4.83 1.37 -10.06
CA VAL A 12 -4.16 1.34 -11.35
C VAL A 12 -3.06 2.39 -11.25
N THR A 13 -1.80 1.96 -11.27
CA THR A 13 -0.64 2.86 -11.29
C THR A 13 -0.03 2.86 -12.68
N ASN A 14 0.76 3.89 -13.01
CA ASN A 14 1.62 3.82 -14.19
C ASN A 14 2.54 2.59 -14.12
N MET A 15 2.91 2.10 -15.30
CA MET A 15 3.91 1.03 -15.45
C MET A 15 5.26 1.53 -14.92
N GLU A 16 5.72 0.96 -13.81
CA GLU A 16 7.12 1.05 -13.40
C GLU A 16 7.94 0.03 -14.21
N PRO A 17 9.21 0.31 -14.56
CA PRO A 17 10.06 -0.66 -15.23
C PRO A 17 10.09 -2.00 -14.45
N GLY A 18 9.68 -3.09 -15.10
CA GLY A 18 9.63 -4.43 -14.50
C GLY A 18 8.33 -4.80 -13.79
N LYS A 19 7.41 -3.85 -13.57
CA LYS A 19 6.06 -4.16 -13.04
C LYS A 19 5.16 -4.67 -14.16
N ARG A 20 4.48 -5.81 -13.95
CA ARG A 20 3.44 -6.32 -14.86
C ARG A 20 2.11 -6.39 -14.11
N GLY A 21 1.06 -5.83 -14.71
CA GLY A 21 -0.31 -5.92 -14.20
C GLY A 21 -0.65 -4.92 -13.09
N THR A 22 -1.87 -5.05 -12.56
CA THR A 22 -2.41 -4.26 -11.45
C THR A 22 -1.84 -4.72 -10.11
N ARG A 23 -1.66 -3.78 -9.16
CA ARG A 23 -1.36 -4.10 -7.76
C ARG A 23 -2.61 -3.93 -6.91
N THR A 24 -2.96 -4.97 -6.16
CA THR A 24 -4.07 -4.94 -5.21
C THR A 24 -3.64 -4.21 -3.94
N TYR A 25 -4.52 -3.34 -3.40
CA TYR A 25 -4.29 -2.62 -2.15
C TYR A 25 -5.35 -2.98 -1.12
N PHE A 26 -4.91 -3.44 0.05
CA PHE A 26 -5.81 -3.75 1.17
C PHE A 26 -5.94 -2.54 2.08
N LEU A 27 -7.18 -2.17 2.41
CA LEU A 27 -7.43 -1.07 3.33
C LEU A 27 -7.05 -1.49 4.76
N VAL A 28 -6.31 -0.64 5.44
CA VAL A 28 -5.91 -0.80 6.84
C VAL A 28 -6.14 0.51 7.59
N ASP A 29 -6.40 0.39 8.90
CA ASP A 29 -6.59 1.55 9.77
C ASP A 29 -5.25 2.26 10.06
N ASP A 30 -4.17 1.49 10.13
CA ASP A 30 -2.79 1.98 10.32
C ASP A 30 -1.83 1.19 9.41
N VAL A 31 -1.20 1.89 8.48
CA VAL A 31 -0.26 1.33 7.49
C VAL A 31 1.02 0.79 8.14
N ASN A 32 1.49 1.39 9.22
CA ASN A 32 2.70 0.98 9.92
C ASN A 32 2.45 -0.28 10.74
N ALA A 33 1.32 -0.33 11.46
CA ALA A 33 0.89 -1.53 12.16
C ALA A 33 0.68 -2.71 11.18
N GLY A 34 0.02 -2.45 10.04
CA GLY A 34 -0.13 -3.45 8.98
C GLY A 34 1.21 -3.92 8.41
N SER A 35 2.14 -3.01 8.15
CA SER A 35 3.48 -3.35 7.64
C SER A 35 4.30 -4.15 8.66
N ALA A 36 4.20 -3.83 9.95
CA ALA A 36 4.82 -4.63 11.01
C ALA A 36 4.26 -6.06 11.01
N ARG A 37 2.94 -6.21 10.88
CA ARG A 37 2.28 -7.51 10.83
C ARG A 37 2.71 -8.35 9.63
N VAL A 38 2.92 -7.74 8.46
CA VAL A 38 3.46 -8.43 7.28
C VAL A 38 4.84 -9.02 7.59
N ARG A 39 5.72 -8.25 8.23
CA ARG A 39 7.08 -8.69 8.59
C ARG A 39 7.06 -9.81 9.64
N GLU A 40 6.19 -9.71 10.65
CA GLU A 40 6.00 -10.78 11.66
C GLU A 40 5.58 -12.13 11.04
N LEU A 41 4.81 -12.08 9.96
CA LEU A 41 4.33 -13.26 9.23
C LEU A 41 5.35 -13.78 8.19
N GLY A 42 6.57 -13.23 8.17
CA GLY A 42 7.65 -13.65 7.28
C GLY A 42 7.65 -12.98 5.90
N GLY A 43 6.82 -11.96 5.69
CA GLY A 43 6.84 -11.14 4.48
C GLY A 43 7.80 -9.96 4.57
N GLU A 44 7.85 -9.18 3.50
CA GLU A 44 8.59 -7.94 3.40
C GLU A 44 7.61 -6.78 3.24
N ALA A 45 7.93 -5.64 3.85
CA ALA A 45 7.21 -4.40 3.65
C ALA A 45 8.20 -3.24 3.57
N ASN A 46 7.95 -2.31 2.66
CA ASN A 46 8.69 -1.06 2.58
C ASN A 46 8.25 -0.09 3.70
N GLU A 47 8.97 1.02 3.85
CA GLU A 47 8.48 2.14 4.65
C GLU A 47 7.22 2.74 4.02
N SER A 48 6.32 3.22 4.87
CA SER A 48 5.09 3.86 4.39
C SER A 48 5.40 5.20 3.75
N MET A 49 4.79 5.49 2.62
CA MET A 49 4.89 6.78 1.94
C MET A 49 3.51 7.46 1.88
N PRO A 50 3.45 8.79 2.03
CA PRO A 50 2.20 9.52 1.88
C PRO A 50 1.86 9.70 0.40
N VAL A 51 0.56 9.75 0.12
CA VAL A 51 -0.02 10.33 -1.09
C VAL A 51 -0.74 11.59 -0.65
N PRO A 52 -0.27 12.78 -1.06
CA PRO A 52 -0.76 14.06 -0.53
C PRO A 52 -2.28 14.16 -0.59
N ASN A 53 -2.90 14.54 0.53
CA ASN A 53 -4.35 14.70 0.71
C ASN A 53 -5.20 13.43 0.46
N MET A 54 -4.59 12.24 0.35
CA MET A 54 -5.31 10.99 0.09
C MET A 54 -5.09 9.93 1.16
N GLY A 55 -3.84 9.73 1.58
CA GLY A 55 -3.53 8.69 2.55
C GLY A 55 -2.08 8.26 2.58
N TRP A 56 -1.85 7.08 3.14
CA TRP A 56 -0.55 6.44 3.21
C TRP A 56 -0.60 5.07 2.56
N PHE A 57 0.53 4.64 2.00
CA PHE A 57 0.66 3.30 1.45
C PHE A 57 2.00 2.67 1.80
N ALA A 58 2.01 1.34 1.86
CA ALA A 58 3.23 0.54 1.92
C ALA A 58 3.15 -0.57 0.89
N VAL A 59 4.24 -0.79 0.16
CA VAL A 59 4.38 -1.92 -0.77
C VAL A 59 4.92 -3.12 0.00
N CYS A 60 4.27 -4.27 -0.19
CA CYS A 60 4.57 -5.50 0.52
C CYS A 60 4.80 -6.67 -0.44
N LYS A 61 5.52 -7.68 0.04
CA LYS A 61 5.74 -8.97 -0.60
C LYS A 61 5.51 -10.08 0.42
N ASP A 62 4.69 -11.08 0.08
CA ASP A 62 4.46 -12.23 0.96
C ASP A 62 5.62 -13.27 0.87
N PRO A 63 5.66 -14.29 1.74
CA PRO A 63 6.69 -15.33 1.70
C PRO A 63 6.74 -16.16 0.40
N HIS A 64 5.71 -16.07 -0.43
CA HIS A 64 5.61 -16.75 -1.73
C HIS A 64 6.00 -15.83 -2.90
N GLY A 65 6.41 -14.60 -2.62
CA GLY A 65 6.85 -13.62 -3.61
C GLY A 65 5.74 -12.77 -4.20
N ASN A 66 4.49 -12.88 -3.73
CA ASN A 66 3.37 -12.11 -4.27
C ASN A 66 3.42 -10.66 -3.81
N ASP A 67 3.28 -9.76 -4.79
CA ASP A 67 3.30 -8.32 -4.60
C ASP A 67 1.91 -7.76 -4.28
N PHE A 68 1.78 -7.04 -3.17
CA PHE A 68 0.56 -6.33 -2.80
C PHE A 68 0.87 -4.97 -2.14
N GLY A 69 -0.16 -4.20 -1.83
CA GLY A 69 -0.04 -2.94 -1.10
C GLY A 69 -0.98 -2.88 0.09
N LEU A 70 -0.59 -2.10 1.09
CA LEU A 70 -1.46 -1.62 2.15
C LEU A 70 -1.82 -0.17 1.85
N TRP A 71 -3.06 0.21 2.13
CA TRP A 71 -3.56 1.56 1.98
C TRP A 71 -4.26 2.01 3.25
N GLN A 72 -3.91 3.18 3.76
CA GLN A 72 -4.60 3.86 4.84
C GLN A 72 -5.15 5.16 4.29
N VAL A 73 -6.44 5.41 4.46
CA VAL A 73 -7.04 6.70 4.09
C VAL A 73 -6.66 7.73 5.15
N ASP A 74 -6.10 8.85 4.71
CA ASP A 74 -5.75 9.99 5.56
C ASP A 74 -5.68 11.25 4.68
N THR A 75 -6.71 12.08 4.74
CA THR A 75 -6.78 13.32 3.96
C THR A 75 -5.83 14.40 4.46
N SER A 76 -5.14 14.18 5.58
CA SER A 76 -4.10 15.06 6.12
C SER A 76 -2.68 14.62 5.74
N ALA A 77 -2.53 13.52 4.99
CA ALA A 77 -1.23 13.01 4.57
C ALA A 77 -0.40 14.09 3.86
N PRO A 78 0.86 14.32 4.28
CA PRO A 78 1.67 15.45 3.84
C PRO A 78 2.19 15.29 2.43
N ASP A 79 2.53 16.42 1.80
CA ASP A 79 3.40 16.44 0.63
C ASP A 79 4.87 16.49 1.07
N ILE A 80 5.62 15.44 0.71
CA ILE A 80 7.04 15.28 1.05
C ILE A 80 7.95 15.44 -0.17
N SER A 81 7.43 15.89 -1.33
CA SER A 81 8.23 16.06 -2.55
C SER A 81 9.02 17.38 -2.61
N GLN A 82 9.40 17.96 -1.47
CA GLN A 82 10.23 19.17 -1.39
C GLN A 82 11.63 18.87 -0.87
#